data_AF-A0A529N7D1-F1
#
_entry.id   AF-A0A529N7D1-F1
#
_cell.length_a   1.000
_cell.length_b   1.000
_cell.length_c   1.000
_cell.angle_alpha   90.00
_cell.angle_beta   90.00
_cell.angle_gamma   90.00
#
_symmetry.space_group_name_H-M   'P 1'
#
loop_
_entity.id
_entity.type
_entity.pdbx_description
1 polymer ?
#
loop_
_entity_poly.entity_id
_entity_poly.type
_entity_poly.pdbx_seq_one_letter_code
_entity_poly.pdbx_strand_id
1 'polypeptide(L)'
;PPEAVLSGMADAGFAVTHLYGLTETYGPAVVNEWHNEWDELEKGPRTAKKARQGVRYASLEGLTVMDPQTMTETPADGETI
;
A
#
# COMPACT_ATOMS: atom_id res chain seq x y z
N PRO A 1 6.95 3.23 4.43
CA PRO A 1 8.25 3.20 5.15
C PRO A 1 9.32 2.64 4.21
N PRO A 2 10.61 2.96 4.38
CA PRO A 2 11.67 2.40 3.56
C PRO A 2 11.72 0.88 3.65
N GLU A 3 12.02 0.21 2.53
CA GLU A 3 12.04 -1.26 2.39
C GLU A 3 12.93 -1.94 3.45
N ALA A 4 14.09 -1.34 3.75
CA ALA A 4 15.02 -1.84 4.76
C ALA A 4 14.39 -1.93 6.17
N VAL A 5 13.49 -0.99 6.53
CA VAL A 5 12.80 -1.00 7.82
C VAL A 5 11.77 -2.14 7.87
N LEU A 6 11.02 -2.34 6.78
CA LEU A 6 10.04 -3.42 6.68
C LEU A 6 10.69 -4.80 6.74
N SER A 7 11.84 -4.97 6.08
CA SER A 7 12.62 -6.21 6.15
C SER A 7 13.10 -6.49 7.56
N GLY A 8 13.68 -5.50 8.25
CA GLY A 8 14.19 -5.67 9.61
C GLY A 8 13.09 -6.05 10.62
N MET A 9 11.90 -5.47 10.49
CA MET A 9 10.75 -5.82 11.32
C MET A 9 10.25 -7.25 11.06
N ALA A 10 10.25 -7.69 9.81
CA ALA A 10 9.89 -9.06 9.46
C ALA A 10 10.91 -10.08 10.02
N ASP A 11 12.20 -9.80 9.90
CA ASP A 11 13.27 -10.65 10.45
C ASP A 11 13.19 -10.75 11.99
N ALA A 12 12.65 -9.72 12.66
CA ALA A 12 12.40 -9.69 14.10
C ALA A 12 11.05 -10.34 14.52
N GLY A 13 10.28 -10.90 13.58
CA GLY A 13 9.03 -11.63 13.85
C GLY A 13 7.79 -10.75 13.98
N PHE A 14 7.85 -9.47 13.61
CA PHE A 14 6.68 -8.59 13.66
C PHE A 14 5.80 -8.72 12.41
N ALA A 15 4.48 -8.80 12.62
CA ALA A 15 3.48 -8.62 11.59
C ALA A 15 3.16 -7.13 11.43
N VAL A 16 3.70 -6.50 10.39
CA VAL A 16 3.55 -5.06 10.12
C VAL A 16 2.47 -4.83 9.05
N THR A 17 1.46 -4.03 9.40
CA THR A 17 0.47 -3.50 8.44
C THR A 17 0.84 -2.06 8.09
N HIS A 18 0.96 -1.76 6.79
CA HIS A 18 1.24 -0.40 6.32
C HIS A 18 -0.08 0.33 6.04
N LEU A 19 -0.27 1.47 6.68
CA LEU A 19 -1.45 2.31 6.53
C LEU A 19 -1.01 3.70 6.07
N TYR A 20 -1.75 4.29 5.14
CA TYR A 20 -1.55 5.67 4.67
C TYR A 20 -2.86 6.43 4.75
N GLY A 21 -2.84 7.64 5.29
CA GLY A 21 -4.01 8.50 5.41
C GLY A 21 -3.65 9.93 5.77
N LEU A 22 -4.66 10.78 5.76
CA LEU A 22 -4.56 12.17 6.22
C LEU A 22 -4.97 12.22 7.68
N THR A 23 -4.28 13.02 8.50
CA THR A 23 -4.67 13.24 9.90
C THR A 23 -6.06 13.84 10.04
N GLU A 24 -6.55 14.48 8.97
CA GLU A 24 -7.80 15.22 8.85
C GLU A 24 -9.01 14.32 8.54
N THR A 25 -8.79 13.08 8.10
CA THR A 25 -9.85 12.09 7.86
C THR A 25 -9.68 10.96 8.85
N TYR A 26 -10.72 10.66 9.63
CA TYR A 26 -10.73 9.66 10.70
C TYR A 26 -10.19 8.27 10.26
N GLY A 27 -8.87 8.09 10.40
CA GLY A 27 -8.18 6.84 10.10
C GLY A 27 -7.41 6.86 8.77
N PRO A 28 -6.81 5.72 8.39
CA PRO A 28 -6.07 5.66 7.15
C PRO A 28 -7.03 5.73 5.95
N ALA A 29 -6.55 6.28 4.84
CA ALA A 29 -7.29 6.31 3.58
C ALA A 29 -7.13 5.00 2.79
N VAL A 30 -5.96 4.36 2.93
CA VAL A 30 -5.62 3.09 2.30
C VAL A 30 -4.85 2.20 3.28
N VAL A 31 -5.07 0.89 3.16
CA VAL A 31 -4.38 -0.15 3.93
C VAL A 31 -3.80 -1.20 2.99
N ASN A 32 -2.55 -1.59 3.23
CA ASN A 32 -1.99 -2.77 2.60
C ASN A 32 -2.62 -4.02 3.23
N GLU A 33 -3.82 -4.39 2.76
CA GLU A 33 -4.45 -5.64 3.15
C GLU A 33 -3.58 -6.80 2.67
N TRP A 34 -3.23 -7.70 3.58
CA TRP A 34 -2.28 -8.76 3.28
C TRP A 34 -3.01 -9.91 2.60
N HIS A 35 -2.56 -10.31 1.41
CA HIS A 35 -3.08 -11.50 0.75
C HIS A 35 -2.20 -12.70 1.12
N ASN A 36 -2.81 -13.77 1.65
CA ASN A 36 -2.08 -14.97 2.11
C ASN A 36 -1.19 -15.60 1.03
N GLU A 37 -1.57 -15.49 -0.25
CA GLU A 37 -0.75 -15.96 -1.39
C GLU A 37 0.64 -15.30 -1.44
N TRP A 38 0.82 -14.12 -0.84
CA TRP A 38 2.11 -13.42 -0.79
C TRP A 38 3.08 -14.05 0.22
N ASP A 39 2.61 -14.92 1.12
CA ASP A 39 3.48 -15.68 2.03
C ASP A 39 4.29 -16.76 1.31
N GLU A 40 4.00 -17.04 0.04
CA GLU A 40 4.76 -17.95 -0.81
C GLU A 40 5.87 -17.24 -1.60
N LEU A 41 5.87 -15.90 -1.64
CA LEU A 41 6.86 -15.11 -2.38
C LEU A 41 8.23 -15.10 -1.70
N GLU A 42 9.31 -15.06 -2.48
CA GLU A 42 10.66 -14.81 -1.97
C GLU A 42 10.77 -13.43 -1.31
N LYS A 43 11.80 -13.24 -0.46
CA LYS A 43 11.95 -12.07 0.41
C LYS A 43 11.83 -10.73 -0.33
N GLY A 44 12.49 -10.58 -1.49
CA GLY A 44 12.43 -9.34 -2.27
C GLY A 44 11.01 -9.01 -2.75
N PRO A 45 10.39 -9.86 -3.60
CA PRO A 45 9.03 -9.65 -4.07
C PRO A 45 8.00 -9.49 -2.94
N ARG A 46 8.15 -10.24 -1.83
CA ARG A 46 7.29 -10.11 -0.64
C ARG A 46 7.42 -8.74 0.01
N THR A 47 8.63 -8.23 0.13
CA THR A 47 8.88 -6.91 0.72
C THR A 47 8.35 -5.79 -0.17
N ALA A 48 8.49 -5.93 -1.49
CA ALA A 48 7.88 -5.02 -2.46
C ALA A 48 6.34 -4.98 -2.35
N LYS A 49 5.67 -6.13 -2.10
CA LYS A 49 4.22 -6.16 -1.82
C LYS A 49 3.87 -5.42 -0.53
N LYS A 50 4.61 -5.66 0.57
CA LYS A 50 4.41 -4.97 1.86
C LYS A 50 4.59 -3.45 1.78
N ALA A 51 5.42 -2.96 0.86
CA ALA A 51 5.69 -1.53 0.71
C ALA A 51 4.55 -0.75 0.03
N ARG A 52 3.63 -1.42 -0.68
CA ARG A 52 2.53 -0.75 -1.40
C ARG A 52 1.61 0.00 -0.42
N GLN A 53 1.03 1.11 -0.88
CA GLN A 53 0.04 1.88 -0.11
C GLN A 53 -1.24 1.08 0.15
N GLY A 54 -1.57 0.13 -0.74
CA GLY A 54 -2.64 -0.84 -0.53
C GLY A 54 -3.97 -0.42 -1.15
N VAL A 55 -5.07 -0.90 -0.57
CA VAL A 55 -6.44 -0.69 -1.04
C VAL A 55 -7.15 0.34 -0.19
N ARG A 56 -8.08 1.08 -0.80
CA ARG A 56 -8.91 2.09 -0.12
C ARG A 56 -9.88 1.47 0.88
N TYR A 57 -10.22 2.23 1.91
CA TYR A 57 -11.33 1.87 2.80
C TYR A 57 -12.67 1.88 2.05
N ALA A 58 -13.62 1.05 2.50
CA ALA A 58 -14.94 0.94 1.89
C ALA A 58 -15.70 2.28 1.86
N SER A 59 -15.47 3.16 2.83
CA SER A 59 -16.07 4.51 2.86
C SER A 59 -15.46 5.50 1.86
N LEU A 60 -14.39 5.13 1.15
CA LEU A 60 -13.62 5.99 0.27
C LEU A 60 -13.69 5.51 -1.19
N GLU A 61 -14.87 5.14 -1.68
CA GLU A 61 -15.08 4.64 -3.04
C GLU A 61 -14.62 5.61 -4.16
N GLY A 62 -14.52 6.90 -3.87
CA GLY A 62 -14.02 7.92 -4.79
C GLY A 62 -12.50 8.14 -4.75
N LEU A 63 -11.76 7.46 -3.86
CA LEU A 63 -10.30 7.59 -3.81
C LEU A 63 -9.67 6.88 -5.02
N THR A 64 -8.93 7.64 -5.81
CA THR A 64 -8.23 7.19 -7.01
C THR A 64 -6.95 8.01 -7.27
N VAL A 65 -6.13 7.55 -8.22
CA VAL A 65 -4.96 8.27 -8.73
C VAL A 65 -5.39 9.04 -9.98
N MET A 66 -5.03 10.31 -10.07
CA MET A 66 -5.40 11.19 -11.19
C MET A 66 -4.16 11.84 -11.78
N ASP A 67 -4.16 11.97 -13.10
CA ASP A 67 -3.17 12.76 -13.82
C ASP A 67 -3.27 14.24 -13.37
N PRO A 68 -2.17 14.86 -12.93
CA PRO A 68 -2.21 16.18 -12.29
C PRO A 68 -2.48 17.33 -13.27
N GLN A 69 -2.37 17.11 -14.58
CA GLN A 69 -2.62 18.15 -15.59
C GLN A 69 -4.06 18.11 -16.08
N THR A 70 -4.59 16.90 -16.28
CA THR A 70 -5.91 16.64 -16.88
C THR A 70 -6.98 16.40 -15.82
N MET A 71 -6.59 16.04 -14.60
CA MET A 71 -7.47 15.62 -13.50
C MET A 71 -8.34 14.41 -13.87
N THR A 72 -7.83 13.55 -14.77
CA THR A 72 -8.49 12.32 -15.18
C THR A 72 -7.90 11.12 -14.45
N GLU A 73 -8.72 10.11 -14.16
CA GLU A 73 -8.30 8.88 -13.51
C GLU A 73 -7.26 8.11 -14.35
N THR A 74 -6.21 7.59 -13.69
CA THR A 74 -5.16 6.81 -14.35
C THR A 74 -5.50 5.30 -14.36
N PRO A 75 -4.92 4.50 -15.28
CA PRO A 75 -5.06 3.05 -15.24
C PRO A 75 -4.46 2.44 -13.97
N ALA A 76 -5.07 1.36 -13.47
CA ALA A 76 -4.58 0.61 -12.30
C ALA A 76 -3.44 -0.37 -12.67
N ASP A 77 -2.38 0.12 -13.32
CA ASP A 77 -1.23 -0.66 -13.79
C ASP A 77 -0.02 -0.64 -12.83
N GLY A 78 0.05 0.35 -11.94
CA GLY A 78 1.18 0.55 -11.03
C GLY A 78 2.43 1.15 -11.70
N GLU A 79 2.31 1.60 -12.95
CA GLU A 79 3.36 2.24 -13.73
C GLU A 79 3.02 3.73 -14.00
N THR A 80 1.73 4.03 -14.20
CA THR A 80 1.23 5.38 -14.49
C THR A 80 1.00 6.17 -13.19
N ILE A 81 1.63 7.37 -13.08
CA ILE A 81 1.55 8.30 -11.93
C ILE A 81 1.14 9.69 -12.40
#